data_AF-X0TJA0-F1
#
_entry.id   AF-X0TJA0-F1
#
_cell.length_a   1.000
_cell.length_b   1.000
_cell.length_c   1.000
_cell.angle_alpha   90.00
_cell.angle_beta   90.00
_cell.angle_gamma   90.00
#
_symmetry.space_group_name_H-M   'P 1'
#
loop_
_entity.id
_entity.type
_entity.pdbx_description
1 polymer ?
#
loop_
_entity_poly.entity_id
_entity_poly.type
_entity_poly.pdbx_seq_one_letter_code
_entity_poly.pdbx_strand_id
1 'polypeptide(L)'
;MAGNYYTGILQLRNPNDDAVRLIRDLAEKRKDFLITKEAKVPGGIDFYVTDNSFLVALGKKVKVKFGGDMKISKKLFSKDRQTSRLVYRVNVLVRIPWYKRGDVIKIGSKEYKVKSLDKGVTIIDLKTQKKKHFSYRKLEEIKDKKIVR
;
A
#
# COMPACT_ATOMS: atom_id res chain seq x y z
N MET A 1 -3.58 -29.55 14.36
CA MET A 1 -3.60 -28.08 14.54
C MET A 1 -3.67 -27.43 13.17
N ALA A 2 -4.85 -26.96 12.75
CA ALA A 2 -5.05 -26.32 11.46
C ALA A 2 -4.47 -24.90 11.51
N GLY A 3 -3.15 -24.77 11.32
CA GLY A 3 -2.55 -23.48 11.05
C GLY A 3 -3.06 -23.00 9.70
N ASN A 4 -3.80 -21.88 9.67
CA ASN A 4 -4.34 -21.29 8.45
C ASN A 4 -3.22 -21.15 7.40
N TYR A 5 -3.24 -22.01 6.38
CA TYR A 5 -2.25 -22.01 5.31
C TYR A 5 -2.31 -20.67 4.57
N TYR A 6 -1.15 -20.07 4.31
CA TYR A 6 -1.04 -18.86 3.52
C TYR A 6 0.23 -18.88 2.68
N THR A 7 0.14 -18.26 1.51
CA THR A 7 1.25 -18.13 0.55
C THR A 7 1.74 -16.69 0.46
N GLY A 8 0.93 -15.71 0.87
CA GLY A 8 1.36 -14.33 0.88
C GLY A 8 0.70 -13.45 1.92
N ILE A 9 1.25 -12.24 2.08
CA ILE A 9 0.79 -11.24 3.04
C ILE A 9 0.66 -9.87 2.34
N LEU A 10 -0.53 -9.28 2.36
CA LEU A 10 -0.72 -7.87 2.03
C LEU A 10 -0.58 -7.05 3.32
N GLN A 11 0.47 -6.25 3.39
CA GLN A 11 0.74 -5.35 4.50
C GLN A 11 0.28 -3.95 4.13
N LEU A 12 -0.86 -3.51 4.67
CA LEU A 12 -1.37 -2.16 4.49
C LEU A 12 -0.90 -1.28 5.64
N ARG A 13 -0.28 -0.15 5.36
CA ARG A 13 0.16 0.83 6.37
C ARG A 13 -0.53 2.17 6.14
N ASN A 14 -0.83 2.85 7.24
CA ASN A 14 -1.71 4.03 7.30
C ASN A 14 -3.06 3.77 6.60
N PRO A 15 -3.77 2.68 6.96
CA PRO A 15 -5.01 2.33 6.29
C PRO A 15 -6.04 3.45 6.43
N ASN A 16 -6.76 3.73 5.35
CA ASN A 16 -8.04 4.40 5.41
C ASN A 16 -9.16 3.37 5.16
N ASP A 17 -10.37 3.67 5.65
CA ASP A 17 -11.48 2.73 5.61
C ASP A 17 -11.86 2.33 4.18
N ASP A 18 -11.76 3.25 3.23
CA ASP A 18 -12.01 3.00 1.81
C ASP A 18 -11.04 1.99 1.20
N ALA A 19 -9.77 2.02 1.61
CA ALA A 19 -8.75 1.09 1.14
C ALA A 19 -8.95 -0.30 1.72
N VAL A 20 -9.27 -0.38 3.01
CA VAL A 20 -9.61 -1.65 3.67
C VAL A 20 -10.85 -2.27 3.02
N ARG A 21 -11.90 -1.47 2.80
CA ARG A 21 -13.12 -1.90 2.12
C ARG A 21 -12.83 -2.38 0.70
N LEU A 22 -12.05 -1.63 -0.09
CA LEU A 22 -11.67 -2.05 -1.44
C LEU A 22 -10.98 -3.42 -1.45
N ILE A 23 -10.08 -3.68 -0.50
CA ILE A 23 -9.34 -4.95 -0.40
C ILE A 23 -10.32 -6.10 -0.18
N ARG A 24 -11.24 -5.95 0.78
CA ARG A 24 -12.26 -6.96 1.11
C ARG A 24 -13.20 -7.20 -0.06
N ASP A 25 -13.76 -6.14 -0.64
CA ASP A 25 -14.68 -6.23 -1.78
C ASP A 25 -14.04 -6.93 -3.00
N LEU A 26 -12.74 -6.70 -3.25
CA LEU A 26 -12.02 -7.33 -4.34
C LEU A 26 -11.65 -8.79 -4.04
N ALA A 27 -11.39 -9.12 -2.78
CA ALA A 27 -11.12 -10.48 -2.34
C ALA A 27 -12.37 -11.36 -2.43
N GLU A 28 -13.51 -10.88 -1.94
CA GLU A 28 -14.79 -11.62 -1.95
C GLU A 28 -15.29 -11.95 -3.36
N LYS A 29 -14.95 -11.11 -4.35
CA LYS A 29 -15.29 -11.35 -5.77
C LYS A 29 -14.51 -12.50 -6.42
N ARG A 30 -13.53 -13.08 -5.73
CA ARG A 30 -12.58 -14.07 -6.28
C ARG A 30 -12.69 -15.38 -5.52
N LYS A 31 -13.27 -16.40 -6.14
CA LYS A 31 -13.42 -17.74 -5.53
C LYS A 31 -12.08 -18.42 -5.22
N ASP A 32 -11.03 -18.07 -5.96
CA ASP A 32 -9.67 -18.61 -5.88
C ASP A 32 -8.76 -17.85 -4.91
N PHE A 33 -9.26 -16.78 -4.28
CA PHE A 33 -8.47 -15.94 -3.37
C PHE A 33 -9.17 -15.81 -2.02
N LEU A 34 -8.53 -16.34 -0.98
CA LEU A 34 -9.05 -16.28 0.38
C LEU A 34 -8.14 -15.43 1.26
N ILE A 35 -8.73 -14.50 2.01
CA ILE A 35 -8.08 -13.89 3.18
C ILE A 35 -8.26 -14.84 4.35
N THR A 36 -7.20 -15.52 4.74
CA THR A 36 -7.23 -16.57 5.77
C THR A 36 -7.06 -16.03 7.19
N LYS A 37 -6.53 -14.81 7.31
CA LYS A 37 -6.37 -14.09 8.57
C LYS A 37 -6.20 -12.60 8.29
N GLU A 38 -6.83 -11.77 9.13
CA GLU A 38 -6.50 -10.35 9.26
C GLU A 38 -5.81 -10.12 10.62
N ALA A 39 -4.69 -9.41 10.62
CA ALA A 39 -3.98 -9.05 11.83
C ALA A 39 -3.78 -7.53 11.90
N LYS A 40 -4.33 -6.89 12.93
CA LYS A 40 -4.03 -5.48 13.22
C LYS A 40 -2.60 -5.39 13.76
N VAL A 41 -1.83 -4.45 13.24
CA VAL A 41 -0.44 -4.19 13.64
C VAL A 41 -0.28 -2.69 13.90
N PRO A 42 0.74 -2.25 14.66
CA PRO A 42 1.03 -0.83 14.83
C PRO A 42 1.14 -0.12 13.46
N GLY A 43 0.28 0.88 13.25
CA GLY A 43 0.23 1.65 12.01
C GLY A 43 -0.34 0.91 10.78
N GLY A 44 -1.02 -0.22 10.94
CA GLY A 44 -1.54 -0.95 9.79
C GLY A 44 -2.36 -2.21 10.04
N ILE A 45 -2.61 -2.94 8.95
CA ILE A 45 -3.31 -4.22 8.92
C ILE A 45 -2.54 -5.15 7.97
N ASP A 46 -2.33 -6.40 8.38
CA ASP A 46 -1.76 -7.46 7.57
C ASP A 46 -2.86 -8.47 7.19
N PHE A 47 -3.06 -8.68 5.88
CA PHE A 47 -3.99 -9.67 5.33
C PHE A 47 -3.21 -10.87 4.81
N TYR A 48 -3.43 -12.05 5.41
CA TYR A 48 -2.80 -13.30 5.01
C TYR A 48 -3.67 -13.98 3.96
N VAL A 49 -3.06 -14.44 2.86
CA VAL A 49 -3.81 -14.86 1.67
C VAL A 49 -3.26 -16.13 1.01
N THR A 50 -4.07 -16.76 0.17
CA THR A 50 -3.76 -18.05 -0.49
C THR A 50 -3.20 -17.94 -1.92
N ASP A 51 -3.37 -16.81 -2.62
CA ASP A 51 -2.84 -16.61 -3.98
C ASP A 51 -1.95 -15.35 -4.10
N ASN A 52 -0.69 -15.60 -4.46
CA ASN A 52 0.37 -14.61 -4.62
C ASN A 52 0.20 -13.73 -5.87
N SER A 53 -0.38 -14.26 -6.95
CA SER A 53 -0.59 -13.51 -8.19
C SER A 53 -1.63 -12.43 -7.99
N PHE A 54 -2.78 -12.78 -7.39
CA PHE A 54 -3.77 -11.77 -7.05
C PHE A 54 -3.27 -10.78 -6.01
N LEU A 55 -2.53 -11.24 -5.00
CA LEU A 55 -1.97 -10.37 -3.97
C LEU A 55 -1.20 -9.17 -4.55
N VAL A 56 -0.35 -9.41 -5.56
CA VAL A 56 0.38 -8.35 -6.25
C VAL A 56 -0.56 -7.43 -7.02
N ALA A 57 -1.55 -7.98 -7.72
CA ALA A 57 -2.54 -7.18 -8.44
C ALA A 57 -3.38 -6.31 -7.49
N LEU A 58 -3.75 -6.84 -6.32
CA LEU A 58 -4.51 -6.16 -5.30
C LEU A 58 -3.73 -4.97 -4.73
N GLY A 59 -2.46 -5.16 -4.37
CA GLY A 59 -1.60 -4.07 -3.91
C GLY A 59 -1.41 -2.98 -4.97
N LYS A 60 -1.28 -3.34 -6.27
CA LYS A 60 -1.24 -2.37 -7.38
C LYS A 60 -2.54 -1.57 -7.48
N LYS A 61 -3.71 -2.21 -7.37
CA LYS A 61 -5.01 -1.53 -7.43
C LYS A 61 -5.18 -0.54 -6.28
N VAL A 62 -4.79 -0.92 -5.06
CA VAL A 62 -4.79 -0.02 -3.90
C VAL A 62 -3.88 1.18 -4.16
N LYS A 63 -2.64 0.95 -4.60
CA LYS A 63 -1.70 2.03 -4.95
C LYS A 63 -2.25 2.97 -6.01
N VAL A 64 -2.88 2.45 -7.07
CA VAL A 64 -3.44 3.29 -8.14
C VAL A 64 -4.58 4.18 -7.61
N LYS A 65 -5.43 3.64 -6.73
CA LYS A 65 -6.58 4.38 -6.22
C LYS A 65 -6.22 5.41 -5.16
N PHE A 66 -5.31 5.07 -4.24
CA PHE A 66 -5.00 5.89 -3.06
C PHE A 66 -3.63 6.56 -3.11
N GLY A 67 -2.84 6.28 -4.15
CA GLY A 67 -1.43 6.65 -4.19
C GLY A 67 -0.59 5.79 -3.24
N GLY A 68 0.60 6.29 -2.94
CA GLY A 68 1.51 5.68 -1.98
C GLY A 68 2.62 4.85 -2.59
N ASP A 69 3.43 4.27 -1.70
CA ASP A 69 4.54 3.40 -2.07
C ASP A 69 4.16 1.92 -1.94
N MET A 70 4.72 1.10 -2.83
CA MET A 70 4.49 -0.34 -2.84
C MET A 70 5.81 -1.09 -2.96
N LYS A 71 6.07 -2.04 -2.06
CA LYS A 71 7.23 -2.92 -2.09
C LYS A 71 6.79 -4.37 -2.14
N ILE A 72 7.40 -5.14 -3.02
CA ILE A 72 7.20 -6.59 -3.12
C ILE A 72 8.48 -7.27 -2.67
N SER A 73 8.36 -8.28 -1.81
CA SER A 73 9.47 -9.17 -1.47
C SER A 73 9.02 -10.62 -1.52
N LYS A 74 9.96 -11.51 -1.83
CA LYS A 74 9.73 -12.96 -1.88
C LYS A 74 10.74 -13.62 -0.96
N LYS A 75 10.29 -14.57 -0.14
CA LYS A 75 11.15 -15.39 0.71
C LYS A 75 10.93 -16.86 0.38
N LEU A 76 12.00 -17.61 0.17
CA LEU A 76 11.90 -19.07 0.06
C LEU A 76 11.37 -19.63 1.39
N PHE A 77 10.26 -20.37 1.33
CA PHE A 77 9.62 -20.94 2.50
C PHE A 77 9.97 -22.41 2.67
N SER A 78 9.86 -23.19 1.59
CA SER A 78 10.16 -24.63 1.61
C SER A 78 10.49 -25.13 0.21
N LYS A 79 10.91 -26.39 0.12
CA LYS A 79 11.00 -27.15 -1.12
C LYS A 79 9.99 -28.30 -1.02
N ASP A 80 9.10 -28.40 -1.99
CA ASP A 80 8.20 -29.54 -2.14
C ASP A 80 9.06 -30.81 -2.29
N ARG A 81 8.85 -31.77 -1.39
CA ARG A 81 9.69 -32.99 -1.33
C ARG A 81 9.37 -33.98 -2.45
N GLN A 82 8.18 -33.92 -3.05
CA GLN A 82 7.77 -34.81 -4.14
C GLN A 82 8.14 -34.22 -5.49
N THR A 83 7.87 -32.93 -5.70
CA THR A 83 8.08 -32.28 -7.00
C THR A 83 9.42 -31.54 -7.09
N SER A 84 10.19 -31.45 -6.00
CA SER A 84 11.39 -30.63 -5.87
C SER A 84 11.18 -29.12 -6.16
N ARG A 85 9.92 -28.66 -6.26
CA ARG A 85 9.59 -27.26 -6.55
C ARG A 85 9.81 -26.37 -5.34
N LEU A 86 10.34 -25.17 -5.56
CA LEU A 86 10.54 -24.18 -4.51
C LEU A 86 9.21 -23.47 -4.19
N VAL A 87 8.82 -23.48 -2.92
CA VAL A 87 7.63 -22.81 -2.40
C VAL A 87 8.04 -21.48 -1.80
N TYR A 88 7.54 -20.39 -2.36
CA TYR A 88 7.84 -19.04 -1.91
C TYR A 88 6.67 -18.44 -1.13
N ARG A 89 7.00 -17.62 -0.12
CA ARG A 89 6.08 -16.67 0.48
C ARG A 89 6.29 -15.28 -0.09
N VAL A 90 5.20 -14.60 -0.44
CA VAL A 90 5.25 -13.24 -1.04
C VAL A 90 4.68 -12.22 -0.08
N ASN A 91 5.44 -11.16 0.19
CA ASN A 91 4.95 -10.01 0.95
C ASN A 91 4.76 -8.83 0.00
N VAL A 92 3.59 -8.20 0.08
CA VAL A 92 3.27 -6.98 -0.63
C VAL A 92 2.97 -5.91 0.42
N LEU A 93 3.85 -4.92 0.52
CA LEU A 93 3.69 -3.79 1.42
C LEU A 93 3.18 -2.58 0.65
N VAL A 94 2.07 -2.01 1.10
CA VAL A 94 1.48 -0.77 0.56
C VAL A 94 1.42 0.25 1.70
N ARG A 95 2.04 1.41 1.50
CA ARG A 95 1.98 2.55 2.43
C ARG A 95 1.13 3.65 1.84
N ILE A 96 -0.03 3.89 2.42
CA ILE A 96 -0.90 4.99 2.01
C ILE A 96 -0.36 6.31 2.59
N PRO A 97 -0.29 7.38 1.79
CA PRO A 97 0.12 8.70 2.27
C PRO A 97 -0.94 9.30 3.20
N TRP A 98 -0.53 10.18 4.11
CA TRP A 98 -1.45 10.91 5.01
C TRP A 98 -2.25 12.03 4.30
N TYR A 99 -2.01 12.25 3.00
CA TYR A 99 -2.67 13.23 2.12
C TYR A 99 -3.26 12.55 0.89
N LYS A 100 -4.27 13.18 0.30
CA LYS A 100 -4.90 12.77 -0.96
C LYS A 100 -4.80 13.86 -2.02
N ARG A 101 -5.13 13.49 -3.27
CA ARG A 101 -5.24 14.45 -4.37
C ARG A 101 -6.25 15.54 -3.99
N GLY A 102 -5.89 16.80 -4.21
CA GLY A 102 -6.72 17.95 -3.91
C GLY A 102 -6.43 18.60 -2.56
N ASP A 103 -5.81 17.88 -1.62
CA ASP A 103 -5.45 18.44 -0.31
C ASP A 103 -4.44 19.59 -0.45
N VAL A 104 -4.49 20.51 0.50
CA VAL A 104 -3.44 21.51 0.70
C VAL A 104 -2.54 21.03 1.83
N ILE A 105 -1.25 20.90 1.55
CA ILE A 105 -0.22 20.56 2.52
C ILE A 105 0.66 21.76 2.78
N LYS A 106 0.97 22.00 4.05
CA LYS A 106 1.94 23.00 4.47
C LYS A 106 3.27 22.32 4.74
N ILE A 107 4.35 22.89 4.21
CA ILE A 107 5.75 22.47 4.45
C ILE A 107 6.52 23.71 4.86
N GLY A 108 6.87 23.79 6.15
CA GLY A 108 7.42 25.01 6.74
C GLY A 108 6.43 26.19 6.61
N SER A 109 6.86 27.28 5.98
CA SER A 109 6.03 28.48 5.77
C SER A 109 5.24 28.47 4.45
N LYS A 110 5.42 27.46 3.60
CA LYS A 110 4.84 27.40 2.25
C LYS A 110 3.71 26.38 2.17
N GLU A 111 2.70 26.71 1.39
CA GLU A 111 1.53 25.87 1.16
C GLU A 111 1.50 25.37 -0.28
N TYR A 112 1.13 24.10 -0.41
CA TYR A 112 1.17 23.36 -1.65
C TYR A 112 -0.10 22.56 -1.85
N LYS A 113 -0.69 22.61 -3.05
CA LYS A 113 -1.82 21.74 -3.43
C LYS A 113 -1.31 20.43 -4.01
N VAL A 114 -1.80 19.30 -3.52
CA VAL A 114 -1.50 17.97 -4.07
C VAL A 114 -2.23 17.79 -5.39
N LYS A 115 -1.48 17.69 -6.49
CA LYS A 115 -2.04 17.59 -7.85
C LYS A 115 -2.15 16.15 -8.36
N SER A 116 -1.15 15.32 -8.11
CA SER A 116 -1.17 13.91 -8.55
C SER A 116 -0.39 12.99 -7.60
N LEU A 117 -0.78 11.72 -7.61
CA LEU A 117 -0.28 10.63 -6.75
C LEU A 117 0.01 9.37 -7.60
N ASP A 118 0.58 9.55 -8.79
CA ASP A 118 0.75 8.44 -9.73
C ASP A 118 2.13 7.77 -9.51
N LYS A 119 3.16 8.21 -10.25
CA LYS A 119 4.55 7.72 -10.10
C LYS A 119 5.29 8.30 -8.88
N GLY A 120 4.64 9.22 -8.16
CA GLY A 120 5.16 9.98 -7.04
C GLY A 120 4.17 11.07 -6.67
N VAL A 121 4.60 12.04 -5.89
CA VAL A 121 3.77 13.15 -5.40
C VAL A 121 4.10 14.40 -6.18
N THR A 122 3.13 14.91 -6.93
CA THR A 122 3.24 16.22 -7.58
C THR A 122 2.45 17.24 -6.78
N ILE A 123 3.14 18.31 -6.37
CA ILE A 123 2.56 19.40 -5.59
C ILE A 123 2.75 20.74 -6.29
N ILE A 124 1.82 21.66 -6.13
CA ILE A 124 1.82 23.00 -6.74
C ILE A 124 1.90 24.02 -5.62
N ASP A 125 2.92 24.88 -5.66
CA ASP A 125 3.05 26.00 -4.74
C ASP A 125 1.89 26.97 -4.94
N LEU A 126 1.10 27.25 -3.89
CA LEU A 126 -0.12 28.05 -4.05
C LEU A 126 0.17 29.51 -4.39
N LYS A 127 1.34 30.04 -3.99
CA LYS A 127 1.72 31.44 -4.27
C LYS A 127 2.34 31.59 -5.65
N THR A 128 3.27 30.72 -6.01
CA THR A 128 4.07 30.86 -7.24
C THR A 128 3.57 30.03 -8.42
N GLN A 129 2.61 29.13 -8.19
CA GLN A 129 2.10 28.15 -9.16
C GLN A 129 3.18 27.18 -9.69
N LYS A 130 4.39 27.19 -9.13
CA LYS A 130 5.48 26.29 -9.52
C LYS A 130 5.20 24.86 -9.05
N LYS A 131 5.40 23.90 -9.94
CA LYS A 131 5.26 22.47 -9.66
C LYS A 131 6.54 21.92 -9.01
N LYS A 132 6.37 20.99 -8.08
CA LYS A 132 7.44 20.16 -7.52
C LYS A 132 7.02 18.70 -7.56
N HIS A 133 7.98 17.82 -7.82
CA HIS A 133 7.77 16.38 -7.82
C HIS A 133 8.66 15.72 -6.77
N PHE A 134 8.10 14.84 -5.96
CA PHE A 134 8.80 14.07 -4.94
C PHE A 134 8.46 12.59 -5.07
N SER A 135 9.39 11.71 -4.72
CA SER A 135 9.00 10.34 -4.37
C SER A 135 8.16 10.37 -3.09
N TYR A 136 7.31 9.37 -2.91
CA TYR A 136 6.51 9.23 -1.68
C TYR A 136 7.40 9.28 -0.43
N ARG A 137 8.43 8.43 -0.42
CA ARG A 137 9.38 8.35 0.69
C ARG A 137 10.03 9.71 1.00
N LYS A 138 10.47 10.44 -0.02
CA LYS A 138 11.11 11.74 0.17
C LYS A 138 10.16 12.77 0.78
N LEU A 139 8.89 12.78 0.38
CA LEU A 139 7.89 13.68 0.99
C LEU A 139 7.59 13.28 2.44
N GLU A 140 7.53 11.98 2.73
CA GLU A 140 7.33 11.48 4.09
C GLU A 140 8.50 11.77 5.04
N GLU A 141 9.71 12.00 4.52
CA GLU A 141 10.90 12.34 5.32
C GLU A 141 11.01 13.84 5.62
N ILE A 142 10.25 14.70 4.93
CA ILE A 142 10.24 16.15 5.18
C ILE A 142 9.68 16.43 6.59
N LYS A 143 10.36 17.30 7.34
CA LYS A 143 9.90 17.80 8.65
C LYS A 143 8.85 18.91 8.48
N ASP A 144 8.09 19.18 9.53
CA ASP A 144 7.14 20.30 9.60
C ASP A 144 6.10 20.30 8.46
N LYS A 145 5.49 19.12 8.27
CA LYS A 145 4.44 18.89 7.28
C LYS A 145 3.10 18.62 7.95
N LYS A 146 2.03 19.25 7.43
CA LYS A 146 0.65 19.00 7.87
C LYS A 146 -0.35 19.32 6.78
N ILE A 147 -1.55 18.73 6.86
CA ILE A 147 -2.69 19.16 6.04
C ILE A 147 -3.18 20.50 6.57
N VAL A 148 -3.47 21.42 5.66
CA VAL A 148 -4.26 22.62 5.92
C VAL A 148 -5.68 22.33 5.44
N ARG A 149 -6.64 22.38 6.35
CA ARG A 149 -8.07 22.28 6.02
C ARG A 149 -8.62 23.64 5.66
#